data_AF-A0A222VNR9-F1
#
_entry.id   AF-A0A222VNR9-F1
#
_cell.length_a   1.000
_cell.length_b   1.000
_cell.length_c   1.000
_cell.angle_alpha   90.00
_cell.angle_beta   90.00
_cell.angle_gamma   90.00
#
_symmetry.space_group_name_H-M   'P 1'
#
loop_
_entity.id
_entity.type
_entity.pdbx_description
1 polymer ?
#
loop_
_entity_poly.entity_id
_entity_poly.type
_entity_poly.pdbx_seq_one_letter_code
_entity_poly.pdbx_strand_id
1 'polypeptide(L)'
;MQVPGVSGARNRRAQQNYANFVNALNLVAEQFDEVDKLINSFDSREMPGGFTVSTPEELRGFRRKAFDALDRMRATARKYEGELISRDWRF
;
A
#
# COMPACT_ATOMS: atom_id res chain seq x y z
N MET A 1 -10.96 5.03 37.03
CA MET A 1 -12.29 4.40 36.90
C MET A 1 -12.33 3.70 35.54
N GLN A 2 -12.27 2.36 35.51
CA GLN A 2 -12.27 1.55 34.27
C GLN A 2 -13.68 0.99 34.04
N VAL A 3 -14.23 1.17 32.84
CA VAL A 3 -15.55 0.65 32.47
C VAL A 3 -15.40 -0.82 32.05
N PRO A 4 -16.16 -1.78 32.62
CA PRO A 4 -15.99 -3.20 32.33
C PRO A 4 -16.52 -3.58 30.94
N GLY A 5 -15.75 -4.37 30.20
CA GLY A 5 -16.25 -5.21 29.09
C GLY A 5 -16.07 -4.70 27.65
N VAL A 6 -15.77 -3.41 27.42
CA VAL A 6 -15.77 -2.84 26.06
C VAL A 6 -14.37 -2.53 25.50
N SER A 7 -13.32 -2.52 26.32
CA SER A 7 -11.98 -2.06 25.88
C SER A 7 -11.16 -3.16 25.16
N GLY A 8 -11.04 -4.36 25.72
CA GLY A 8 -10.08 -5.37 25.23
C GLY A 8 -10.40 -5.99 23.86
N ALA A 9 -11.66 -6.32 23.59
CA ALA A 9 -12.06 -6.92 22.32
C ALA A 9 -12.03 -5.93 21.15
N ARG A 10 -12.41 -4.66 21.38
CA ARG A 10 -12.28 -3.58 20.38
C ARG A 10 -10.82 -3.28 20.09
N ASN A 11 -9.97 -3.26 21.12
CA ASN A 11 -8.54 -3.06 20.97
C ASN A 11 -7.90 -4.13 20.08
N ARG A 12 -8.16 -5.41 20.37
CA ARG A 12 -7.65 -6.55 19.57
C ARG A 12 -8.13 -6.51 18.13
N ARG A 13 -9.42 -6.22 17.89
CA ARG A 13 -9.96 -6.09 16.53
C ARG A 13 -9.29 -4.94 15.78
N ALA A 14 -9.07 -3.81 16.44
CA ALA A 14 -8.44 -2.66 15.83
C ALA A 14 -6.95 -2.91 15.52
N GLN A 15 -6.21 -3.61 16.39
CA GLN A 15 -4.85 -4.09 16.11
C GLN A 15 -4.82 -5.05 14.91
N GLN A 16 -5.73 -6.03 14.87
CA GLN A 16 -5.84 -6.98 13.76
C GLN A 16 -6.11 -6.26 12.44
N ASN A 17 -7.03 -5.27 12.45
CA ASN A 17 -7.32 -4.48 11.27
C ASN A 17 -6.11 -3.68 10.80
N TYR A 18 -5.34 -3.09 11.72
CA TYR A 18 -4.11 -2.36 11.36
C TYR A 18 -3.04 -3.31 10.81
N ALA A 19 -2.82 -4.46 11.43
CA ALA A 19 -1.89 -5.47 10.93
C ALA A 19 -2.28 -5.95 9.52
N ASN A 20 -3.56 -6.22 9.28
CA ASN A 20 -4.08 -6.59 7.97
C ASN A 20 -3.85 -5.47 6.93
N PHE A 21 -4.04 -4.22 7.33
CA PHE A 21 -3.81 -3.07 6.48
C PHE A 21 -2.33 -2.91 6.11
N VAL A 22 -1.41 -3.01 7.07
CA VAL A 22 0.04 -2.97 6.82
C VAL A 22 0.47 -4.14 5.92
N ASN A 23 -0.06 -5.34 6.14
CA ASN A 23 0.23 -6.48 5.29
C ASN A 23 -0.26 -6.27 3.85
N ALA A 24 -1.45 -5.69 3.67
CA ALA A 24 -1.96 -5.34 2.35
C ALA A 24 -1.07 -4.29 1.65
N LEU A 25 -0.59 -3.29 2.39
CA LEU A 25 0.37 -2.31 1.88
C LEU A 25 1.70 -2.95 1.45
N ASN A 26 2.15 -4.00 2.14
CA ASN A 26 3.36 -4.74 1.78
C ASN A 26 3.14 -5.57 0.52
N LEU A 27 2.03 -6.31 0.46
CA LEU A 27 1.67 -7.12 -0.70
C LEU A 27 1.58 -6.29 -1.98
N VAL A 28 0.98 -5.09 -1.92
CA VAL A 28 0.92 -4.19 -3.09
C VAL A 28 2.31 -3.69 -3.49
N ALA A 29 3.20 -3.42 -2.53
CA ALA A 29 4.53 -2.96 -2.86
C ALA A 29 5.36 -4.01 -3.58
N GLU A 30 5.24 -5.28 -3.18
CA GLU A 30 5.91 -6.41 -3.82
C GLU A 30 5.54 -6.54 -5.31
N GLN A 31 4.33 -6.12 -5.70
CA GLN A 31 3.91 -6.16 -7.10
C GLN A 31 4.61 -5.11 -7.98
N PHE A 32 5.18 -4.04 -7.41
CA PHE A 32 5.85 -3.04 -8.23
C PHE A 32 7.12 -3.55 -8.89
N ASP A 33 7.78 -4.55 -8.31
CA ASP A 33 8.95 -5.19 -8.93
C ASP A 33 8.53 -5.99 -10.17
N GLU A 34 7.40 -6.69 -10.11
CA GLU A 34 6.84 -7.41 -11.27
C GLU A 34 6.33 -6.45 -12.35
N VAL A 35 5.74 -5.32 -11.95
CA VAL A 35 5.35 -4.25 -12.89
C VAL A 35 6.58 -3.69 -13.61
N ASP A 36 7.69 -3.44 -12.90
CA ASP A 36 8.92 -2.95 -13.52
C ASP A 36 9.48 -3.96 -14.53
N LYS A 37 9.46 -5.26 -14.23
CA LYS A 37 9.85 -6.32 -15.18
C LYS A 37 8.99 -6.29 -16.43
N LEU A 38 7.66 -6.18 -16.28
CA LEU A 38 6.73 -6.14 -17.40
C LEU A 38 6.96 -4.92 -18.29
N ILE A 39 7.12 -3.74 -17.68
CA ILE A 39 7.42 -2.50 -18.40
C ILE A 39 8.73 -2.60 -19.17
N ASN A 40 9.76 -3.22 -18.56
CA ASN A 40 11.07 -3.37 -19.20
C ASN A 40 11.07 -4.42 -20.32
N SER A 41 10.18 -5.42 -20.27
CA SER A 41 9.99 -6.39 -21.36
C SER A 41 9.15 -5.87 -22.53
N PHE A 42 8.56 -4.68 -22.41
CA PHE A 42 7.67 -4.15 -23.43
C PHE A 42 8.45 -3.71 -24.68
N ASP A 43 8.14 -4.34 -25.82
CA ASP A 43 8.60 -3.90 -27.14
C ASP A 43 7.46 -3.22 -27.90
N SER A 44 7.58 -1.91 -28.11
CA SER A 44 6.61 -1.12 -28.87
C SER A 44 6.52 -1.50 -30.35
N ARG A 45 7.48 -2.28 -30.89
CA ARG A 45 7.50 -2.71 -32.29
C ARG A 45 6.63 -3.94 -32.55
N GLU A 46 6.34 -4.72 -31.52
CA GLU A 46 5.52 -5.95 -31.63
C GLU A 46 4.02 -5.68 -31.42
N MET A 47 3.60 -4.41 -31.33
CA MET A 47 2.20 -4.08 -31.07
C MET A 47 1.31 -4.37 -32.29
N PRO A 48 0.22 -5.15 -32.13
CA PRO A 48 -0.78 -5.30 -33.18
C PRO A 48 -1.40 -3.93 -33.51
N GLY A 49 -1.44 -3.57 -34.79
CA GLY A 49 -2.04 -2.32 -35.24
C GLY A 49 -3.53 -2.23 -34.85
N GLY A 50 -3.96 -1.07 -34.36
CA GLY A 50 -5.38 -0.77 -34.06
C GLY A 50 -5.68 -0.45 -32.60
N PHE A 51 -4.76 -0.69 -31.67
CA PHE A 51 -4.90 -0.31 -30.26
C PHE A 51 -3.86 0.72 -29.85
N THR A 52 -4.31 1.80 -29.21
CA THR A 52 -3.40 2.76 -28.57
C THR A 52 -3.07 2.24 -27.19
N VAL A 53 -1.79 1.92 -26.95
CA VAL A 53 -1.30 1.50 -25.65
C VAL A 53 -0.33 2.55 -25.14
N SER A 54 -0.33 2.76 -23.83
CA SER A 54 0.60 3.69 -23.19
C SER A 54 2.04 3.28 -23.50
N THR A 55 2.87 4.29 -23.79
CA THR A 55 4.31 4.11 -24.01
C THR A 55 5.01 3.61 -22.74
N PRO A 56 6.18 2.96 -22.84
CA PRO A 56 6.97 2.58 -21.67
C PRO A 56 7.23 3.74 -20.70
N GLU A 57 7.46 4.94 -21.24
CA GLU A 57 7.69 6.15 -20.44
C GLU A 57 6.44 6.52 -19.62
N GLU A 58 5.25 6.47 -20.24
CA GLU A 58 3.98 6.70 -19.54
C GLU A 58 3.70 5.64 -18.49
N LEU A 59 3.96 4.36 -18.80
CA LEU A 59 3.81 3.26 -17.85
C LEU A 59 4.72 3.42 -16.62
N ARG A 60 5.98 3.82 -16.82
CA ARG A 60 6.89 4.19 -15.72
C ARG A 60 6.36 5.36 -14.90
N GLY A 61 5.76 6.34 -15.58
CA GLY A 61 5.10 7.48 -14.94
C GLY A 61 3.94 7.04 -14.04
N PHE A 62 3.08 6.14 -14.50
CA PHE A 62 1.98 5.58 -13.71
C PHE A 62 2.49 4.76 -12.53
N ARG A 63 3.49 3.89 -12.77
CA ARG A 63 4.15 3.11 -11.71
C ARG A 63 4.70 4.01 -10.61
N ARG A 64 5.43 5.08 -10.97
CA ARG A 64 5.97 6.06 -10.00
C ARG A 64 4.87 6.72 -9.19
N LYS A 65 3.83 7.24 -9.85
CA LYS A 65 2.69 7.88 -9.17
C LYS A 65 2.00 6.94 -8.18
N ALA A 66 1.81 5.67 -8.56
CA ALA A 66 1.21 4.65 -7.72
C ALA A 66 2.09 4.30 -6.51
N PHE A 67 3.40 4.15 -6.74
CA PHE A 67 4.36 3.92 -5.66
C PHE A 67 4.38 5.10 -4.66
N ASP A 68 4.45 6.34 -5.15
CA ASP A 68 4.43 7.53 -4.31
C ASP A 68 3.13 7.65 -3.49
N ALA A 69 2.00 7.25 -4.06
CA ALA A 69 0.73 7.20 -3.34
C ALA A 69 0.73 6.14 -2.23
N LEU A 70 1.27 4.95 -2.51
CA LEU A 70 1.42 3.90 -1.52
C LEU A 70 2.36 4.33 -0.38
N ASP A 71 3.45 5.01 -0.71
CA ASP A 71 4.41 5.49 0.29
C ASP A 71 3.81 6.58 1.18
N ARG A 72 3.04 7.53 0.60
CA ARG A 72 2.25 8.49 1.39
C ARG A 72 1.26 7.81 2.33
N MET A 73 0.62 6.75 1.88
CA MET A 73 -0.32 5.98 2.71
C MET A 73 0.41 5.27 3.86
N ARG A 74 1.59 4.68 3.61
CA ARG A 74 2.47 4.09 4.64
C ARG A 74 2.96 5.11 5.66
N ALA A 75 3.41 6.28 5.21
CA ALA A 75 3.87 7.35 6.09
C ALA A 75 2.75 7.83 7.03
N THR A 76 1.54 7.99 6.48
CA THR A 76 0.35 8.33 7.25
C THR A 76 0.01 7.24 8.26
N ALA A 77 0.06 5.96 7.86
CA ALA A 77 -0.18 4.82 8.73
C ALA A 77 0.76 4.79 9.94
N ARG A 78 2.08 4.96 9.69
CA ARG A 78 3.11 5.01 10.74
C ARG A 78 2.91 6.18 11.71
N LYS A 79 2.50 7.33 11.20
CA LYS A 79 2.16 8.48 12.06
C LYS A 79 1.00 8.13 12.99
N TYR A 80 -0.07 7.56 12.44
CA TYR A 80 -1.22 7.11 13.24
C TYR A 80 -0.80 6.08 14.28
N GLU A 81 0.00 5.07 13.92
CA GLU A 81 0.56 4.09 14.86
C GLU A 81 1.30 4.75 16.02
N GLY A 82 2.15 5.75 15.75
CA GLY A 82 2.81 6.53 16.80
C GLY A 82 1.83 7.24 17.73
N GLU A 83 0.76 7.84 17.18
CA GLU A 83 -0.31 8.45 17.96
C GLU A 83 -1.06 7.41 18.82
N LEU A 84 -1.33 6.22 18.29
CA LEU A 84 -1.99 5.15 19.05
C LEU A 84 -1.12 4.70 20.23
N ILE A 85 0.16 4.43 19.99
CA ILE A 85 1.13 4.03 21.03
C ILE A 85 1.22 5.10 22.12
N SER A 86 1.28 6.38 21.74
CA SER A 86 1.33 7.50 22.69
C SER A 86 0.11 7.62 23.61
N ARG A 87 -1.02 7.01 23.22
CA ARG A 87 -2.29 6.99 23.96
C ARG A 87 -2.47 5.70 24.77
N ASP A 88 -1.37 5.02 25.09
CA ASP A 88 -1.31 3.73 25.79
C ASP A 88 -2.05 2.59 25.08
N TRP A 89 -2.35 2.74 23.78
CA TRP A 89 -2.77 1.62 22.96
C TRP A 89 -1.51 0.81 22.64
N ARG A 90 -1.21 -0.15 23.51
CA ARG A 90 -0.09 -1.09 23.33
C ARG A 90 -0.43 -2.10 22.25
N PHE A 91 0.55 -2.45 21.42
CA PHE A 91 0.49 -3.57 20.47
C PHE A 91 0.45 -4.91 21.21
#